data_AF-A0A6C1P7T7-F1
#
_entry.id   AF-A0A6C1P7T7-F1
#
_cell.length_a   1.000
_cell.length_b   1.000
_cell.length_c   1.000
_cell.angle_alpha   90.00
_cell.angle_beta   90.00
_cell.angle_gamma   90.00
#
_symmetry.space_group_name_H-M   'P 1'
#
loop_
_entity.id
_entity.type
_entity.pdbx_description
1 polymer ?
#
loop_
_entity_poly.entity_id
_entity_poly.type
_entity_poly.pdbx_seq_one_letter_code
_entity_poly.pdbx_strand_id
1 'polypeptide(L)'
;MARSPRTTIKYIFLIVVAFLIGFAVIDSVGVFNQKDYIVVPHGNHNHYVPKDRDPNIPVHSFPQRPPNPGEKITPQGQIVRVP
;
A
#
# COMPACT_ATOMS: atom_id res chain seq x y z
N MET A 1 8.57 -6.90 -45.50
CA MET A 1 9.64 -5.90 -45.22
C MET A 1 9.95 -5.96 -43.73
N ALA A 2 11.11 -6.47 -43.31
CA ALA A 2 11.43 -6.61 -41.88
C ALA A 2 11.69 -5.23 -41.26
N ARG A 3 11.13 -4.95 -40.08
CA ARG A 3 11.37 -3.69 -39.35
C ARG A 3 12.84 -3.61 -38.95
N SER A 4 13.43 -2.41 -39.01
CA SER A 4 14.84 -2.26 -38.65
C SER A 4 15.06 -2.54 -37.16
N PRO A 5 16.20 -3.14 -36.76
CA PRO A 5 16.47 -3.48 -35.36
C PRO A 5 16.32 -2.29 -34.40
N ARG A 6 16.68 -1.08 -34.85
CA ARG A 6 16.53 0.16 -34.07
C ARG A 6 15.07 0.51 -33.78
N THR A 7 14.18 0.30 -34.77
CA THR A 7 12.74 0.52 -34.57
C THR A 7 12.13 -0.50 -33.62
N THR A 8 12.54 -1.76 -33.71
CA THR A 8 12.11 -2.83 -32.80
C THR A 8 12.52 -2.53 -31.36
N ILE A 9 13.78 -2.16 -31.13
CA ILE A 9 14.29 -1.80 -29.79
C ILE A 9 13.54 -0.59 -29.21
N LYS A 10 13.26 0.44 -30.03
CA LYS A 10 12.48 1.61 -29.60
C LYS A 10 11.10 1.21 -29.07
N TYR A 11 10.38 0.34 -29.78
CA TYR A 11 9.04 -0.10 -29.33
C TYR A 11 9.11 -0.99 -28.10
N ILE A 12 10.10 -1.89 -28.01
CA ILE A 12 10.33 -2.68 -26.79
C ILE A 12 10.57 -1.76 -25.60
N PHE A 13 11.45 -0.77 -25.75
CA PHE A 13 11.73 0.21 -24.71
C PHE A 13 10.45 0.96 -24.27
N LEU A 14 9.65 1.45 -25.23
CA LEU A 14 8.40 2.15 -24.91
C LEU A 14 7.40 1.26 -24.18
N ILE A 15 7.27 -0.02 -24.58
CA ILE A 15 6.40 -0.99 -23.91
C ILE A 15 6.87 -1.24 -22.48
N VAL A 16 8.17 -1.42 -22.28
CA VAL A 16 8.76 -1.63 -20.94
C VAL A 16 8.52 -0.40 -20.06
N VAL A 17 8.75 0.82 -20.58
CA VAL A 17 8.49 2.05 -19.83
C VAL A 17 7.01 2.18 -19.46
N ALA A 18 6.10 1.94 -20.41
CA ALA A 18 4.67 1.98 -20.15
C ALA A 18 4.25 0.95 -19.09
N PHE A 19 4.81 -0.26 -19.15
CA PHE A 19 4.58 -1.30 -18.15
C PHE A 19 5.07 -0.88 -16.76
N LEU A 20 6.27 -0.33 -16.65
CA LEU A 20 6.82 0.14 -15.36
C LEU A 20 6.00 1.28 -14.77
N ILE A 21 5.55 2.23 -15.60
CA ILE A 21 4.66 3.32 -15.16
C ILE A 21 3.33 2.75 -14.65
N GLY A 22 2.70 1.85 -15.41
CA GLY A 22 1.45 1.21 -15.00
C GLY A 22 1.59 0.44 -13.70
N PHE A 23 2.68 -0.33 -13.56
CA PHE A 23 3.00 -1.06 -12.34
C PHE A 23 3.16 -0.13 -11.14
N ALA A 24 3.93 0.95 -11.28
CA ALA A 24 4.14 1.92 -10.21
C ALA A 24 2.84 2.61 -9.77
N VAL A 25 1.95 2.94 -10.71
CA VAL A 25 0.63 3.53 -10.40
C VAL A 25 -0.22 2.54 -9.59
N ILE A 26 -0.32 1.29 -10.03
CA ILE A 26 -1.08 0.24 -9.32
C ILE A 26 -0.53 0.01 -7.90
N ASP A 27 0.79 -0.02 -7.75
CA ASP A 27 1.43 -0.17 -6.45
C ASP A 27 1.18 1.03 -5.53
N SER A 28 1.25 2.26 -6.06
CA SER A 28 1.04 3.50 -5.29
C SER A 28 -0.36 3.64 -4.68
N VAL A 29 -1.39 3.05 -5.30
CA VAL A 29 -2.74 3.00 -4.75
C VAL A 29 -2.96 1.81 -3.80
N GLY A 30 -1.90 1.04 -3.52
CA GLY A 30 -1.88 -0.01 -2.52
C GLY A 30 -2.55 -1.32 -2.95
N VAL A 31 -2.71 -1.57 -4.26
CA VAL A 31 -3.29 -2.84 -4.76
C VAL A 31 -2.48 -4.05 -4.30
N PHE A 32 -1.16 -3.91 -4.21
CA PHE A 32 -0.27 -4.96 -3.73
C PHE A 32 -0.01 -4.88 -2.21
N ASN A 33 -0.60 -3.91 -1.50
CA ASN A 33 -0.43 -3.78 -0.06
C ASN A 33 -1.36 -4.75 0.69
N GLN A 34 -0.80 -5.90 1.06
CA GLN A 34 -1.49 -6.97 1.79
C GLN A 34 -1.80 -6.62 3.25
N LYS A 35 -1.30 -5.50 3.78
CA LYS A 35 -1.56 -5.09 5.17
C LYS A 35 -3.05 -4.75 5.32
N ASP A 36 -3.64 -5.16 6.42
CA ASP A 36 -5.01 -4.84 6.82
C ASP A 36 -5.15 -3.43 7.44
N TYR A 37 -4.04 -2.70 7.56
CA TYR A 37 -3.96 -1.33 8.07
C TYR A 37 -3.22 -0.38 7.13
N ILE A 38 -3.47 0.91 7.32
CA ILE A 38 -2.72 2.04 6.76
C ILE A 38 -1.94 2.75 7.87
N VAL A 39 -0.90 3.49 7.47
CA VAL A 39 -0.11 4.30 8.40
C VAL A 39 -0.49 5.76 8.20
N VAL A 40 -1.00 6.40 9.26
CA VAL A 40 -1.40 7.80 9.24
C VAL A 40 -0.39 8.62 10.05
N PRO A 41 0.43 9.48 9.43
CA PRO A 41 1.31 10.38 10.14
C PRO A 41 0.49 11.47 10.85
N HIS A 42 0.81 11.73 12.12
CA HIS A 42 0.13 12.74 12.91
C HIS A 42 1.13 13.39 13.87
N GLY A 43 1.52 14.65 13.59
CA GLY A 43 2.58 15.32 14.33
C GLY A 43 3.94 14.63 14.13
N ASN A 44 4.53 14.14 15.23
CA ASN A 44 5.85 13.51 15.25
C ASN A 44 5.80 11.97 15.35
N HIS A 45 4.63 11.36 15.23
CA HIS A 45 4.44 9.90 15.32
C HIS A 45 3.46 9.40 14.25
N ASN A 46 3.35 8.08 14.17
CA ASN A 46 2.48 7.40 13.23
C ASN A 46 1.39 6.65 13.97
N HIS A 47 0.17 6.66 13.44
CA HIS A 47 -0.92 5.79 13.87
C HIS A 47 -1.14 4.67 12.85
N TYR A 48 -1.36 3.47 13.35
CA TYR A 48 -1.64 2.28 12.55
C TYR A 48 -3.15 2.05 12.57
N VAL A 49 -3.81 2.34 11.45
CA VAL A 49 -5.27 2.43 11.37
C VAL A 49 -5.80 1.33 10.46
N PRO A 50 -6.69 0.45 10.93
CA PRO A 50 -7.20 -0.65 10.11
C PRO A 50 -8.08 -0.11 8.98
N LYS A 51 -8.14 -0.83 7.86
CA LYS A 51 -8.93 -0.43 6.68
C LYS A 51 -10.43 -0.36 6.97
N ASP A 52 -10.91 -1.12 7.96
CA ASP A 52 -12.29 -1.18 8.44
C ASP A 52 -12.53 -0.35 9.71
N ARG A 53 -11.72 0.71 9.94
CA ARG A 53 -11.85 1.58 11.13
C ARG A 53 -13.28 2.06 11.34
N ASP A 54 -13.68 2.19 12.61
CA ASP A 54 -14.87 2.94 12.96
C ASP A 54 -14.63 4.45 12.72
N PRO A 55 -15.41 5.12 11.84
CA PRO A 55 -15.19 6.53 11.53
C PRO A 55 -15.41 7.46 12.73
N ASN A 56 -16.13 7.01 13.77
CA ASN A 56 -16.38 7.77 14.98
C ASN A 56 -15.21 7.72 15.96
N ILE A 57 -14.24 6.82 15.74
CA ILE A 57 -13.04 6.73 16.57
C ILE A 57 -11.97 7.67 15.98
N PRO A 58 -11.47 8.63 16.77
CA PRO A 58 -10.50 9.58 16.27
C PRO A 58 -9.15 8.90 16.04
N VAL A 59 -8.39 9.38 15.05
CA VAL A 59 -7.12 8.77 14.62
C VAL A 59 -6.11 8.65 15.77
N HIS A 60 -6.11 9.59 16.71
CA HIS A 60 -5.19 9.57 17.85
C HIS A 60 -5.41 8.38 18.81
N SER A 61 -6.57 7.72 18.75
CA SER A 61 -6.87 6.54 19.57
C SER A 61 -6.26 5.24 19.02
N PHE A 62 -5.72 5.26 17.80
CA PHE A 62 -5.12 4.08 17.19
C PHE A 62 -3.68 3.85 17.66
N PRO A 63 -3.16 2.61 17.64
CA PRO A 63 -1.82 2.30 18.15
C PRO A 63 -0.72 3.04 17.40
N GLN A 64 0.39 3.32 18.09
CA GLN A 64 1.61 3.90 17.51
C GLN A 64 2.68 2.86 17.13
N ARG A 65 2.32 1.58 17.16
CA ARG A 65 3.14 0.47 16.70
C ARG A 65 2.38 -0.39 15.69
N PRO A 66 3.06 -1.07 14.76
CA PRO A 66 2.41 -2.06 13.92
C PRO A 66 1.96 -3.28 14.75
N PRO A 67 0.97 -4.05 14.25
CA PRO A 67 0.69 -5.37 14.79
C PRO A 67 1.87 -6.32 14.55
N ASN A 68 2.14 -7.20 15.51
CA ASN A 68 3.10 -8.30 15.36
C ASN A 68 2.50 -9.42 14.48
N PRO A 69 3.31 -10.40 14.03
CA PRO A 69 2.78 -11.61 13.42
C PRO A 69 1.72 -12.28 14.32
N GLY A 70 0.54 -12.58 13.76
CA GLY A 70 -0.59 -13.12 14.53
C GLY A 70 -1.37 -12.09 15.34
N GLU A 71 -1.12 -10.79 15.17
CA GLU A 71 -1.95 -9.71 15.71
C GLU A 71 -2.70 -8.98 14.58
N LYS A 72 -3.83 -8.37 14.91
CA LYS A 72 -4.53 -7.40 14.07
C LYS A 72 -4.98 -6.19 14.88
N ILE A 73 -5.24 -5.08 14.20
CA ILE A 73 -5.84 -3.89 14.80
C ILE A 73 -7.36 -3.94 14.58
N THR A 74 -8.15 -3.83 15.64
CA THR A 74 -9.62 -3.80 15.55
C THR A 74 -10.10 -2.44 15.04
N PRO A 75 -11.34 -2.35 14.51
CA PRO A 75 -11.94 -1.08 14.11
C PRO A 75 -11.92 0.01 15.20
N GLN A 76 -11.88 -0.41 16.47
CA GLN A 76 -11.82 0.45 17.67
C GLN A 76 -10.39 0.85 18.08
N GLY A 77 -9.36 0.40 17.35
CA GLY A 77 -7.96 0.73 17.63
C GLY A 77 -7.27 -0.17 18.65
N GLN A 78 -7.81 -1.36 18.93
CA GLN A 78 -7.19 -2.31 19.84
C GLN A 78 -6.34 -3.32 19.08
N ILE A 79 -5.20 -3.73 19.64
CA ILE A 79 -4.41 -4.84 19.09
C ILE A 79 -4.89 -6.14 19.72
N VAL A 80 -5.33 -7.08 18.90
CA VAL A 80 -5.82 -8.39 19.32
C VAL A 80 -5.06 -9.50 18.61
N ARG A 81 -4.90 -10.66 19.25
CA ARG A 81 -4.34 -11.85 18.60
C ARG A 81 -5.38 -12.48 17.68
N VAL A 82 -4.94 -12.86 16.48
CA VAL A 82 -5.71 -13.65 15.53
C VAL A 82 -5.34 -15.12 15.74
N PRO A 83 -6.33 -16.02 15.88
CA PRO A 83 -6.09 -17.46 15.97
C PRO A 83 -5.32 -18.03 14.77
#